data_AF-I8I3W3-F1
#
_entry.id   AF-I8I3W3-F1
#
_cell.length_a   1.000
_cell.length_b   1.000
_cell.length_c   1.000
_cell.angle_alpha   90.00
_cell.angle_beta   90.00
_cell.angle_gamma   90.00
#
_symmetry.space_group_name_H-M   'P 1'
#
loop_
_entity.id
_entity.type
_entity.pdbx_description
1 polymer ?
#
loop_
_entity_poly.entity_id
_entity_poly.type
_entity_poly.pdbx_seq_one_letter_code
_entity_poly.pdbx_strand_id
1 'polypeptide(L)'
;MRECPVSAAPDKAPVDVPSEASLIARLYQAALEQPPWRGFLDDLRRTLDLHHCSISFFTGSGFDDRGTVTVTSGDHDLDYAELAEEYAQNFRKLDPLRYEDLAEGAVHVHSEADYLALGDDGAEFFRGYMAPHGFDHLAIVKPQTLGGSYGGLMVCVRSREAGAYDTQDMELLRALTPHLSRALQHFSRFKQLELERDLFESTIDNLGVGSLLIEQDGRVLRCNPRAERMLAEAEQLHITDGRLQLSDRTQSAEFRNLIEQLSAPGSANRIRAMRLSSRSGQALRVMLKPIQPAPVYYNTQPLQIMVYLQDTTSAQAAPAQLVAQLFGLTRTEATLAIWLARGHTLQQAAQTMGISEHTARNYSKRIFAKTGTSRQADLVRVMLQSVSLLTAG
;
A
#
# COMPACT_ATOMS: atom_id res chain seq x y z
N MET A 1 -32.99 -1.79 -69.31
CA MET A 1 -32.97 -1.19 -67.96
C MET A 1 -32.83 -2.33 -66.97
N ARG A 2 -31.70 -2.40 -66.27
CA ARG A 2 -31.42 -3.37 -65.22
C ARG A 2 -31.75 -2.70 -63.89
N GLU A 3 -32.60 -3.31 -63.07
CA GLU A 3 -32.83 -2.89 -61.69
C GLU A 3 -31.68 -3.40 -60.80
N CYS A 4 -31.16 -2.50 -59.96
CA CYS A 4 -30.13 -2.80 -58.96
C CYS A 4 -30.76 -3.48 -57.73
N PRO A 5 -30.13 -4.52 -57.15
CA PRO A 5 -30.53 -5.02 -55.85
C PRO A 5 -29.99 -4.12 -54.74
N VAL A 6 -30.87 -3.74 -53.82
CA VAL A 6 -30.57 -3.03 -52.58
C VAL A 6 -29.66 -3.92 -51.72
N SER A 7 -28.46 -3.44 -51.45
CA SER A 7 -27.51 -4.07 -50.54
C SER A 7 -28.05 -4.00 -49.11
N ALA A 8 -28.40 -5.15 -48.54
CA ALA A 8 -28.63 -5.30 -47.11
C ALA A 8 -27.34 -4.94 -46.35
N ALA A 9 -27.48 -4.19 -45.26
CA ALA A 9 -26.38 -3.90 -44.34
C ALA A 9 -25.85 -5.22 -43.76
N PRO A 10 -24.53 -5.33 -43.52
CA PRO A 10 -23.95 -6.55 -42.97
C PRO A 10 -24.43 -6.72 -41.52
N ASP A 11 -25.04 -7.86 -41.26
CA ASP A 11 -25.36 -8.39 -39.94
C ASP A 11 -24.06 -8.42 -39.11
N LYS A 12 -23.97 -7.60 -38.06
CA LYS A 12 -22.82 -7.60 -37.14
C LYS A 12 -22.81 -8.97 -36.46
N ALA A 13 -21.76 -9.74 -36.67
CA ALA A 13 -21.54 -11.00 -35.94
C ALA A 13 -21.71 -10.78 -34.43
N PRO A 14 -22.31 -11.72 -33.67
CA PRO A 14 -22.55 -11.54 -32.26
C PRO A 14 -21.19 -11.46 -31.55
N VAL A 15 -20.81 -10.25 -31.15
CA VAL A 15 -19.79 -10.04 -30.13
C VAL A 15 -20.36 -10.71 -28.87
N ASP A 16 -19.61 -11.63 -28.28
CA ASP A 16 -20.00 -12.35 -27.07
C ASP A 16 -20.12 -11.32 -25.92
N VAL A 17 -21.32 -10.76 -25.73
CA VAL A 17 -21.59 -9.74 -24.72
C VAL A 17 -21.59 -10.44 -23.35
N PRO A 18 -20.75 -10.00 -22.40
CA PRO A 18 -20.73 -10.57 -21.06
C PRO A 18 -22.11 -10.54 -20.40
N SER A 19 -22.53 -11.67 -19.80
CA SER A 19 -23.74 -11.70 -18.99
C SER A 19 -23.58 -10.90 -17.70
N GLU A 20 -24.70 -10.50 -17.07
CA GLU A 20 -24.69 -9.83 -15.74
C GLU A 20 -23.87 -10.61 -14.70
N ALA A 21 -24.05 -11.94 -14.63
CA ALA A 21 -23.30 -12.79 -13.73
C ALA A 21 -21.79 -12.76 -14.01
N SER A 22 -21.40 -12.69 -15.30
CA SER A 22 -20.00 -12.56 -15.70
C SER A 22 -19.43 -11.20 -15.29
N LEU A 23 -20.19 -10.11 -15.45
CA LEU A 23 -19.77 -8.77 -15.02
C LEU A 23 -19.60 -8.70 -13.50
N ILE A 24 -20.52 -9.29 -12.72
CA ILE A 24 -20.41 -9.36 -11.27
C ILE A 24 -19.15 -10.15 -10.85
N ALA A 25 -18.90 -11.31 -11.46
CA ALA A 25 -17.70 -12.08 -11.18
C ALA A 25 -16.42 -11.30 -11.53
N ARG A 26 -16.41 -10.63 -12.68
CA ARG A 26 -15.30 -9.80 -13.13
C ARG A 26 -15.05 -8.62 -12.19
N LEU A 27 -16.10 -7.98 -11.68
CA LEU A 27 -16.00 -6.86 -10.74
C LEU A 27 -15.23 -7.23 -9.46
N TYR A 28 -15.46 -8.42 -8.91
CA TYR A 28 -14.73 -8.91 -7.74
C TYR A 28 -13.31 -9.35 -8.07
N GLN A 29 -13.11 -10.04 -9.20
CA GLN A 29 -11.78 -10.47 -9.63
C GLN A 29 -10.88 -9.27 -9.98
N ALA A 30 -11.43 -8.27 -10.65
CA ALA A 30 -10.69 -7.13 -11.15
C ALA A 30 -10.21 -6.20 -10.01
N ALA A 31 -10.76 -6.31 -8.81
CA ALA A 31 -10.22 -5.65 -7.62
C ALA A 31 -8.78 -6.11 -7.27
N LEU A 32 -8.34 -7.26 -7.81
CA LEU A 32 -6.99 -7.80 -7.65
C LEU A 32 -6.05 -7.46 -8.82
N GLU A 33 -6.54 -6.81 -9.87
CA GLU A 33 -5.74 -6.41 -11.04
C GLU A 33 -4.84 -5.20 -10.73
N GLN A 34 -3.84 -4.94 -11.58
CA GLN A 34 -3.04 -3.72 -11.56
C GLN A 34 -3.04 -3.08 -12.97
N PRO A 35 -3.70 -1.92 -13.16
CA PRO A 35 -4.58 -1.21 -12.22
C PRO A 35 -5.89 -1.97 -11.94
N PRO A 36 -6.52 -1.78 -10.77
CA PRO A 36 -7.74 -2.51 -10.40
C PRO A 36 -8.93 -2.10 -11.28
N TRP A 37 -9.87 -3.01 -11.50
CA TRP A 37 -11.11 -2.82 -12.27
C TRP A 37 -10.98 -2.50 -13.76
N ARG A 38 -9.76 -2.48 -14.33
CA ARG A 38 -9.58 -2.20 -15.77
C ARG A 38 -10.34 -3.21 -16.64
N GLY A 39 -10.18 -4.51 -16.37
CA GLY A 39 -10.87 -5.54 -17.15
C GLY A 39 -12.39 -5.49 -17.01
N PHE A 40 -12.90 -5.16 -15.81
CA PHE A 40 -14.33 -4.94 -15.60
C PHE A 40 -14.86 -3.76 -16.41
N LEU A 41 -14.14 -2.64 -16.43
CA LEU A 41 -14.53 -1.45 -17.19
C LEU A 41 -14.53 -1.72 -18.71
N ASP A 42 -13.55 -2.48 -19.22
CA ASP A 42 -13.52 -2.88 -20.64
C ASP A 42 -14.70 -3.79 -21.03
N ASP A 43 -15.13 -4.68 -20.12
CA ASP A 43 -16.31 -5.54 -20.32
C ASP A 43 -17.62 -4.73 -20.23
N LEU A 44 -17.71 -3.81 -19.27
CA LEU A 44 -18.86 -2.93 -19.09
C LEU A 44 -19.03 -1.99 -20.28
N ARG A 45 -17.93 -1.40 -20.79
CA ARG A 45 -17.91 -0.52 -21.95
C ARG A 45 -18.52 -1.19 -23.19
N ARG A 46 -18.15 -2.45 -23.45
CA ARG A 46 -18.69 -3.24 -24.58
C ARG A 46 -20.14 -3.65 -24.37
N THR A 47 -20.53 -3.95 -23.13
CA THR A 47 -21.89 -4.39 -22.80
C THR A 47 -22.91 -3.27 -22.95
N LEU A 48 -22.54 -2.06 -22.53
CA LEU A 48 -23.41 -0.89 -22.53
C LEU A 48 -23.10 0.08 -23.68
N ASP A 49 -22.28 -0.31 -24.67
CA ASP A 49 -21.86 0.54 -25.79
C ASP A 49 -21.40 1.95 -25.34
N LEU A 50 -20.53 1.99 -24.33
CA LEU A 50 -20.09 3.25 -23.71
C LEU A 50 -18.94 3.86 -24.52
N HIS A 51 -18.97 5.18 -24.65
CA HIS A 51 -17.85 5.97 -25.15
C HIS A 51 -16.71 5.97 -24.13
N HIS A 52 -17.05 6.13 -22.85
CA HIS A 52 -16.10 6.14 -21.73
C HIS A 52 -16.75 5.57 -20.46
N CYS A 53 -15.97 4.90 -19.62
CA CYS A 53 -16.36 4.62 -18.24
C CYS A 53 -15.16 4.67 -17.30
N SER A 54 -15.42 5.05 -16.05
CA SER A 54 -14.39 5.15 -15.04
C SER A 54 -14.91 4.76 -13.67
N ILE A 55 -13.99 4.28 -12.83
CA ILE A 55 -14.19 4.14 -11.39
C ILE A 55 -13.14 4.99 -10.70
N SER A 56 -13.60 5.94 -9.90
CA SER A 56 -12.80 6.73 -8.98
C SER A 56 -13.01 6.23 -7.55
N PHE A 57 -11.93 6.12 -6.79
CA PHE A 57 -11.96 5.80 -5.37
C PHE A 57 -10.99 6.71 -4.62
N PHE A 58 -11.39 7.15 -3.43
CA PHE A 58 -10.66 8.16 -2.67
C PHE A 58 -10.88 8.01 -1.17
N THR A 59 -9.94 8.57 -0.40
CA THR A 59 -9.98 8.57 1.06
C THR A 59 -10.48 9.91 1.58
N GLY A 60 -11.33 9.91 2.62
CA GLY A 60 -11.79 11.14 3.27
C GLY A 60 -13.20 11.57 2.89
N SER A 61 -13.55 12.81 3.27
CA SER A 61 -14.93 13.30 3.27
C SER A 61 -15.40 13.95 1.96
N GLY A 62 -14.63 13.85 0.87
CA GLY A 62 -15.01 14.45 -0.41
C GLY A 62 -14.15 13.95 -1.57
N PHE A 63 -14.67 14.09 -2.78
CA PHE A 63 -13.94 13.87 -4.02
C PHE A 63 -12.93 15.01 -4.18
N ASP A 64 -11.72 14.91 -3.62
CA ASP A 64 -10.64 15.88 -3.85
C ASP A 64 -9.50 15.25 -4.67
N ASP A 65 -8.74 16.07 -5.40
CA ASP A 65 -7.68 15.56 -6.30
C ASP A 65 -6.47 14.99 -5.52
N ARG A 66 -6.42 15.16 -4.20
CA ARG A 66 -5.32 14.70 -3.34
C ARG A 66 -5.64 13.32 -2.80
N GLY A 67 -5.41 12.31 -3.65
CA GLY A 67 -5.52 10.91 -3.28
C GLY A 67 -6.71 10.18 -3.90
N THR A 68 -7.41 10.83 -4.83
CA THR A 68 -8.31 10.14 -5.76
C THR A 68 -7.49 9.34 -6.76
N VAL A 69 -7.84 8.06 -6.88
CA VAL A 69 -7.33 7.19 -7.93
C VAL A 69 -8.49 6.89 -8.86
N THR A 70 -8.33 7.24 -10.13
CA THR A 70 -9.31 6.98 -11.19
C THR A 70 -8.75 5.96 -12.16
N VAL A 71 -9.50 4.89 -12.38
CA VAL A 71 -9.23 3.93 -13.45
C VAL A 71 -10.28 4.14 -14.53
N THR A 72 -9.82 4.30 -15.76
CA THR A 72 -10.67 4.60 -16.91
C THR A 72 -10.63 3.46 -17.92
N SER A 73 -11.68 3.36 -18.73
CA SER A 73 -11.76 2.62 -19.99
C SER A 73 -12.50 3.51 -20.98
N GLY A 74 -12.02 3.63 -22.20
CA GLY A 74 -12.60 4.51 -23.20
C GLY A 74 -11.80 4.50 -24.48
N ASP A 75 -12.12 5.42 -25.39
CA ASP A 75 -11.42 5.53 -26.66
C ASP A 75 -9.95 5.91 -26.47
N HIS A 76 -9.08 5.37 -27.32
CA HIS A 76 -7.65 5.64 -27.29
C HIS A 76 -7.29 7.02 -27.85
N ASP A 77 -8.22 7.67 -28.55
CA ASP A 77 -8.03 8.99 -29.15
C ASP A 77 -8.12 10.14 -28.12
N LEU A 78 -8.56 9.87 -26.89
CA LEU A 78 -8.63 10.85 -25.80
C LEU A 78 -7.50 10.64 -24.78
N ASP A 79 -6.76 11.71 -24.48
CA ASP A 79 -5.86 11.73 -23.33
C ASP A 79 -6.65 12.06 -22.05
N TYR A 80 -7.05 11.02 -21.33
CA TYR A 80 -7.81 11.17 -20.09
C TYR A 80 -7.04 11.89 -18.97
N ALA A 81 -5.72 11.96 -19.02
CA ALA A 81 -4.95 12.74 -18.06
C ALA A 81 -5.07 14.24 -18.37
N GLU A 82 -4.98 14.62 -19.64
CA GLU A 82 -5.18 16.01 -20.08
C GLU A 82 -6.61 16.48 -19.81
N LEU A 83 -7.62 15.63 -20.09
CA LEU A 83 -9.02 15.92 -19.77
C LEU A 83 -9.26 16.13 -18.27
N ALA A 84 -8.66 15.27 -17.43
CA ALA A 84 -8.77 15.40 -15.99
C ALA A 84 -8.13 16.71 -15.48
N GLU A 85 -7.00 17.11 -16.07
CA GLU A 85 -6.33 18.37 -15.74
C GLU A 85 -7.15 19.59 -16.18
N GLU A 86 -7.67 19.59 -17.41
CA GLU A 86 -8.56 20.64 -17.93
C GLU A 86 -9.81 20.78 -17.06
N TYR A 87 -10.46 19.66 -16.72
CA TYR A 87 -11.62 19.65 -15.83
C TYR A 87 -11.28 20.26 -14.47
N ALA A 88 -10.19 19.80 -13.83
CA ALA A 88 -9.80 20.27 -12.51
C ALA A 88 -9.49 21.78 -12.49
N GLN A 89 -8.86 22.31 -13.55
CA GLN A 89 -8.45 23.71 -13.63
C GLN A 89 -9.60 24.64 -14.01
N ASN A 90 -10.43 24.26 -14.98
CA ASN A 90 -11.34 25.18 -15.66
C ASN A 90 -12.82 24.92 -15.36
N PHE A 91 -13.22 23.66 -15.20
CA PHE A 91 -14.64 23.29 -15.21
C PHE A 91 -15.18 22.72 -13.90
N ARG A 92 -14.32 22.28 -12.97
CA ARG A 92 -14.72 21.73 -11.68
C ARG A 92 -15.65 22.66 -10.89
N LYS A 93 -15.44 23.97 -10.95
CA LYS A 93 -16.32 24.94 -10.26
C LYS A 93 -17.67 25.10 -10.94
N LEU A 94 -17.75 24.86 -12.25
CA LEU A 94 -18.96 24.96 -13.06
C LEU A 94 -19.77 23.66 -13.07
N ASP A 95 -19.15 22.51 -12.77
CA ASP A 95 -19.85 21.22 -12.71
C ASP A 95 -21.00 21.28 -11.68
N PRO A 96 -22.27 21.20 -12.13
CA PRO A 96 -23.41 21.30 -11.24
C PRO A 96 -23.69 19.97 -10.50
N LEU A 97 -23.05 18.86 -10.88
CA LEU A 97 -23.25 17.55 -10.28
C LEU A 97 -22.20 17.27 -9.19
N ARG A 98 -22.42 17.82 -8.00
CA ARG A 98 -21.52 17.63 -6.86
C ARG A 98 -21.63 16.22 -6.29
N TYR A 99 -20.48 15.64 -5.93
CA TYR A 99 -20.43 14.32 -5.30
C TYR A 99 -21.30 14.24 -4.02
N GLU A 100 -21.34 15.32 -3.25
CA GLU A 100 -22.08 15.45 -2.00
C GLU A 100 -23.60 15.36 -2.21
N ASP A 101 -24.10 15.83 -3.37
CA ASP A 101 -25.53 15.90 -3.69
C ASP A 101 -26.07 14.58 -4.26
N LEU A 102 -25.18 13.69 -4.73
CA LEU A 102 -25.57 12.39 -5.25
C LEU A 102 -26.03 11.46 -4.12
N ALA A 103 -27.19 10.82 -4.31
CA ALA A 103 -27.67 9.78 -3.43
C ALA A 103 -26.82 8.50 -3.54
N GLU A 104 -26.43 7.94 -2.40
CA GLU A 104 -25.70 6.67 -2.32
C GLU A 104 -26.57 5.47 -2.74
N GLY A 105 -25.93 4.48 -3.37
CA GLY A 105 -26.60 3.25 -3.82
C GLY A 105 -27.56 3.46 -4.98
N ALA A 106 -27.53 4.64 -5.62
CA ALA A 106 -28.41 5.01 -6.73
C ALA A 106 -27.62 5.22 -8.03
N VAL A 107 -28.35 5.07 -9.15
CA VAL A 107 -27.90 5.39 -10.50
C VAL A 107 -28.55 6.70 -10.91
N HIS A 108 -27.76 7.72 -11.20
CA HIS A 108 -28.19 9.04 -11.64
C HIS A 108 -27.89 9.19 -13.12
N VAL A 109 -28.89 9.52 -13.94
CA VAL A 109 -28.71 9.70 -15.39
C VAL A 109 -28.93 11.14 -15.75
N HIS A 110 -28.05 11.67 -16.61
CA HIS A 110 -28.09 13.05 -17.08
C HIS A 110 -27.86 13.11 -18.58
N SER A 111 -28.68 13.90 -19.26
CA SER A 111 -28.59 14.25 -20.67
C SER A 111 -28.30 15.74 -20.83
N GLU A 112 -28.05 16.17 -22.07
CA GLU A 112 -27.98 17.59 -22.43
C GLU A 112 -29.13 18.40 -21.80
N ALA A 113 -30.39 17.94 -21.96
CA ALA A 113 -31.56 18.64 -21.43
C ALA A 113 -31.54 18.81 -19.90
N ASP A 114 -30.98 17.84 -19.18
CA ASP A 114 -30.86 17.89 -17.72
C ASP A 114 -29.81 18.92 -17.30
N TYR A 115 -28.67 19.01 -17.99
CA TYR A 115 -27.66 20.03 -17.72
C TYR A 115 -28.17 21.44 -18.00
N LEU A 116 -28.90 21.64 -19.11
CA LEU A 116 -29.52 22.92 -19.43
C LEU A 116 -30.59 23.33 -18.41
N ALA A 117 -31.28 22.36 -17.78
CA ALA A 117 -32.25 22.64 -16.73
C ALA A 117 -31.62 23.10 -15.40
N LEU A 118 -30.31 22.89 -15.22
CA LEU A 118 -29.56 23.31 -14.02
C LEU A 118 -29.09 24.79 -14.07
N GLY A 119 -29.52 25.55 -15.09
CA GLY A 119 -29.25 26.99 -15.22
C GLY A 119 -28.02 27.31 -16.06
N ASP A 120 -27.55 28.54 -15.96
CA ASP A 120 -26.45 29.06 -16.80
C ASP A 120 -25.15 28.27 -16.62
N ASP A 121 -24.77 27.97 -15.38
CA ASP A 121 -23.57 27.18 -15.06
C ASP A 121 -23.64 25.76 -15.68
N GLY A 122 -24.80 25.11 -15.62
CA GLY A 122 -24.99 23.78 -16.23
C GLY A 122 -24.91 23.82 -17.76
N ALA A 123 -25.48 24.85 -18.38
CA ALA A 123 -25.40 25.06 -19.82
C ALA A 123 -23.98 25.43 -20.30
N GLU A 124 -23.24 26.22 -19.50
CA GLU A 124 -21.83 26.56 -19.75
C GLU A 124 -20.94 25.34 -19.62
N PHE A 125 -21.10 24.55 -18.55
CA PHE A 125 -20.38 23.31 -18.33
C PHE A 125 -20.62 22.29 -19.45
N PHE A 126 -21.87 22.10 -19.86
CA PHE A 126 -22.19 21.17 -20.94
C PHE A 126 -21.56 21.59 -22.27
N ARG A 127 -21.72 22.86 -22.67
CA ARG A 127 -21.17 23.34 -23.96
C ARG A 127 -19.65 23.48 -23.96
N GLY A 128 -19.06 23.83 -22.82
CA GLY A 128 -17.64 24.09 -22.67
C GLY A 128 -16.80 22.84 -22.47
N TYR A 129 -17.34 21.83 -21.78
CA TYR A 129 -16.60 20.62 -21.42
C TYR A 129 -17.26 19.33 -21.91
N MET A 130 -18.57 19.14 -21.71
CA MET A 130 -19.19 17.85 -22.04
C MET A 130 -19.29 17.59 -23.55
N ALA A 131 -19.89 18.52 -24.29
CA ALA A 131 -20.16 18.38 -25.72
C ALA A 131 -18.88 18.28 -26.59
N PRO A 132 -17.81 19.07 -26.36
CA PRO A 132 -16.57 18.94 -27.13
C PRO A 132 -15.90 17.57 -27.01
N HIS A 133 -16.12 16.88 -25.89
CA HIS A 133 -15.57 15.55 -25.61
C HIS A 133 -16.53 14.39 -25.97
N GLY A 134 -17.69 14.68 -26.57
CA GLY A 134 -18.67 13.67 -26.95
C GLY A 134 -19.35 12.99 -25.75
N PHE A 135 -19.47 13.71 -24.64
CA PHE A 135 -20.06 13.21 -23.40
C PHE A 135 -21.52 13.64 -23.27
N ASP A 136 -22.39 13.14 -24.16
CA ASP A 136 -23.78 13.59 -24.28
C ASP A 136 -24.74 12.96 -23.25
N HIS A 137 -24.47 11.73 -22.82
CA HIS A 137 -25.31 10.98 -21.89
C HIS A 137 -24.47 10.35 -20.78
N LEU A 138 -24.76 10.70 -19.53
CA LEU A 138 -24.03 10.22 -18.36
C LEU A 138 -24.91 9.34 -17.50
N ALA A 139 -24.35 8.24 -17.01
CA ALA A 139 -24.85 7.50 -15.87
C ALA A 139 -23.79 7.52 -14.77
N ILE A 140 -24.17 8.04 -13.61
CA ILE A 140 -23.31 8.20 -12.44
C ILE A 140 -23.83 7.27 -11.35
N VAL A 141 -22.96 6.37 -10.89
CA VAL A 141 -23.26 5.48 -9.77
C VAL A 141 -22.39 5.91 -8.59
N LYS A 142 -23.03 6.37 -7.52
CA LYS A 142 -22.37 6.58 -6.22
C LYS A 142 -22.58 5.33 -5.38
N PRO A 143 -21.56 4.47 -5.22
CA PRO A 143 -21.67 3.27 -4.42
C PRO A 143 -21.95 3.63 -2.95
N GLN A 144 -22.56 2.72 -2.23
CA GLN A 144 -22.83 2.94 -0.81
C GLN A 144 -21.52 2.97 -0.01
N THR A 145 -21.36 4.00 0.81
CA THR A 145 -20.17 4.16 1.66
C THR A 145 -20.31 3.24 2.88
N LEU A 146 -19.79 2.02 2.78
CA LEU A 146 -19.86 1.04 3.87
C LEU A 146 -18.63 1.17 4.79
N GLY A 147 -18.74 1.96 5.86
CA GLY A 147 -17.69 2.11 6.89
C GLY A 147 -16.99 3.46 6.96
N GLY A 148 -17.45 4.46 6.18
CA GLY A 148 -17.21 5.88 6.44
C GLY A 148 -15.83 6.48 6.14
N SER A 149 -14.87 5.70 5.62
CA SER A 149 -13.50 6.20 5.36
C SER A 149 -13.13 6.34 3.88
N TYR A 150 -13.95 5.81 2.97
CA TYR A 150 -13.64 5.76 1.54
C TYR A 150 -14.88 6.09 0.71
N GLY A 151 -14.74 6.97 -0.27
CA GLY A 151 -15.75 7.27 -1.26
C GLY A 151 -15.46 6.58 -2.59
N GLY A 152 -16.49 6.45 -3.41
CA GLY A 152 -16.38 5.89 -4.75
C GLY A 152 -17.34 6.57 -5.71
N LEU A 153 -16.97 6.63 -6.98
CA LEU A 153 -17.81 7.13 -8.04
C LEU A 153 -17.54 6.32 -9.31
N MET A 154 -18.58 5.79 -9.93
CA MET A 154 -18.48 5.22 -11.27
C MET A 154 -19.23 6.12 -12.24
N VAL A 155 -18.55 6.53 -13.30
CA VAL A 155 -19.13 7.37 -14.36
C VAL A 155 -19.11 6.58 -15.64
N CYS A 156 -20.26 6.47 -16.30
CA CYS A 156 -20.45 5.84 -17.60
C CYS A 156 -20.96 6.88 -18.57
N VAL A 157 -20.35 6.99 -19.73
CA VAL A 157 -20.62 8.03 -20.72
C VAL A 157 -20.93 7.40 -22.06
N ARG A 158 -22.00 7.85 -22.70
CA ARG A 158 -22.38 7.53 -24.07
C ARG A 158 -22.30 8.77 -24.94
N SER A 159 -21.94 8.56 -26.21
CA SER A 159 -22.00 9.61 -27.23
C SER A 159 -23.45 9.85 -27.66
N ARG A 160 -23.65 10.95 -28.39
CA ARG A 160 -24.92 11.25 -29.06
C ARG A 160 -25.42 10.11 -29.95
N GLU A 161 -24.54 9.41 -30.68
CA GLU A 161 -24.96 8.34 -31.60
C GLU A 161 -25.41 7.07 -30.85
N ALA A 162 -24.79 6.77 -29.71
CA ALA A 162 -25.17 5.63 -28.87
C ALA A 162 -26.52 5.84 -28.17
N GLY A 163 -26.94 7.10 -27.99
CA GLY A 163 -28.24 7.47 -27.43
C GLY A 163 -28.34 7.34 -25.92
N ALA A 164 -29.51 7.71 -25.38
CA ALA A 164 -29.77 7.71 -23.94
C ALA A 164 -29.84 6.28 -23.36
N TYR A 165 -29.63 6.17 -22.04
CA TYR A 165 -29.79 4.92 -21.30
C TYR A 165 -31.25 4.45 -21.31
N ASP A 166 -31.47 3.20 -21.71
CA ASP A 166 -32.80 2.60 -21.75
C ASP A 166 -33.15 1.85 -20.44
N THR A 167 -34.28 1.15 -20.43
CA THR A 167 -34.73 0.41 -19.23
C THR A 167 -33.79 -0.75 -18.89
N GLN A 168 -33.29 -1.47 -19.89
CA GLN A 168 -32.41 -2.63 -19.70
C GLN A 168 -31.04 -2.20 -19.18
N ASP A 169 -30.50 -1.09 -19.70
CA ASP A 169 -29.26 -0.50 -19.20
C ASP A 169 -29.38 -0.12 -17.72
N MET A 170 -30.50 0.51 -17.36
CA MET A 170 -30.77 0.95 -15.99
C MET A 170 -30.97 -0.22 -15.03
N GLU A 171 -31.59 -1.30 -15.48
CA GLU A 171 -31.71 -2.54 -14.70
C GLU A 171 -30.33 -3.15 -14.43
N LEU A 172 -29.45 -3.22 -15.44
CA LEU A 172 -28.10 -3.73 -15.27
C LEU A 172 -27.27 -2.87 -14.30
N LEU A 173 -27.25 -1.54 -14.48
CA LEU A 173 -26.51 -0.63 -13.61
C LEU A 173 -27.01 -0.71 -12.15
N ARG A 174 -28.34 -0.79 -11.95
CA ARG A 174 -28.93 -0.98 -10.61
C ARG A 174 -28.55 -2.33 -10.01
N ALA A 175 -28.52 -3.40 -10.79
CA ALA A 175 -28.10 -4.72 -10.33
C ALA A 175 -26.61 -4.75 -9.93
N LEU A 176 -25.74 -4.07 -10.68
CA LEU A 176 -24.31 -3.98 -10.39
C LEU A 176 -23.97 -3.09 -9.18
N THR A 177 -24.78 -2.06 -8.90
CA THR A 177 -24.53 -1.07 -7.84
C THR A 177 -24.24 -1.67 -6.44
N PRO A 178 -25.04 -2.62 -5.90
CA PRO A 178 -24.73 -3.25 -4.61
C PRO A 178 -23.44 -4.08 -4.65
N HIS A 179 -23.09 -4.68 -5.79
CA HIS A 179 -21.84 -5.43 -5.94
C HIS A 179 -20.63 -4.51 -6.01
N LEU A 180 -20.74 -3.37 -6.69
CA LEU A 180 -19.71 -2.33 -6.74
C LEU A 180 -19.43 -1.78 -5.33
N SER A 181 -20.48 -1.50 -4.57
CA SER A 181 -20.36 -1.04 -3.18
C SER A 181 -19.59 -2.03 -2.31
N ARG A 182 -19.90 -3.33 -2.42
CA ARG A 182 -19.18 -4.41 -1.70
C ARG A 182 -17.75 -4.60 -2.18
N ALA A 183 -17.51 -4.56 -3.49
CA ALA A 183 -16.18 -4.72 -4.08
C ALA A 183 -15.24 -3.60 -3.63
N LEU A 184 -15.71 -2.34 -3.67
CA LEU A 184 -14.96 -1.20 -3.15
C LEU A 184 -14.70 -1.32 -1.64
N GLN A 185 -15.69 -1.73 -0.85
CA GLN A 185 -15.49 -1.94 0.58
C GLN A 185 -14.40 -2.99 0.86
N HIS A 186 -14.42 -4.13 0.16
CA HIS A 186 -13.41 -5.17 0.31
C HIS A 186 -12.03 -4.68 -0.10
N PHE A 187 -11.94 -3.95 -1.22
CA PHE A 187 -10.69 -3.36 -1.69
C PHE A 187 -10.12 -2.35 -0.69
N SER A 188 -10.94 -1.44 -0.16
CA SER A 188 -10.53 -0.47 0.86
C SER A 188 -10.01 -1.15 2.13
N ARG A 189 -10.71 -2.19 2.60
CA ARG A 189 -10.27 -2.97 3.77
C ARG A 189 -8.97 -3.71 3.50
N PHE A 190 -8.82 -4.28 2.30
CA PHE A 190 -7.59 -4.94 1.88
C PHE A 190 -6.41 -3.95 1.84
N LYS A 191 -6.61 -2.76 1.25
CA LYS A 191 -5.59 -1.71 1.21
C LYS A 191 -5.21 -1.18 2.58
N GLN A 192 -6.16 -1.04 3.49
CA GLN A 192 -5.87 -0.67 4.88
C GLN A 192 -4.98 -1.72 5.57
N LEU A 193 -5.28 -3.01 5.38
CA LEU A 193 -4.46 -4.10 5.93
C LEU A 193 -3.04 -4.13 5.32
N GLU A 194 -2.91 -3.84 4.02
CA GLU A 194 -1.60 -3.69 3.38
C GLU A 194 -0.81 -2.51 3.94
N LEU A 195 -1.45 -1.33 4.11
CA LEU A 195 -0.81 -0.16 4.71
C LEU A 195 -0.37 -0.43 6.14
N GLU A 196 -1.23 -1.04 6.97
CA GLU A 196 -0.88 -1.42 8.34
C GLU A 196 0.31 -2.38 8.36
N ARG A 197 0.32 -3.39 7.48
CA ARG A 197 1.46 -4.31 7.32
C ARG A 197 2.75 -3.55 6.98
N ASP A 198 2.72 -2.69 5.96
CA ASP A 198 3.90 -1.97 5.48
C ASP A 198 4.44 -0.99 6.54
N LEU A 199 3.55 -0.36 7.33
CA LEU A 199 3.92 0.46 8.47
C LEU A 199 4.62 -0.35 9.57
N PHE A 200 4.11 -1.54 9.91
CA PHE A 200 4.78 -2.41 10.89
C PHE A 200 6.11 -2.95 10.37
N GLU A 201 6.18 -3.33 9.10
CA GLU A 201 7.37 -3.88 8.48
C GLU A 201 8.50 -2.84 8.40
N SER A 202 8.20 -1.62 7.96
CA SER A 202 9.14 -0.50 7.97
C SER A 202 9.61 -0.14 9.38
N THR A 203 8.73 -0.21 10.38
CA THR A 203 9.10 0.02 11.79
C THR A 203 10.11 -1.03 12.28
N ILE A 204 9.93 -2.31 11.92
CA ILE A 204 10.86 -3.39 12.29
C ILE A 204 12.20 -3.23 11.55
N ASP A 205 12.17 -2.83 10.28
CA ASP A 205 13.37 -2.56 9.48
C ASP A 205 14.24 -1.45 10.11
N ASN A 206 13.61 -0.38 10.60
CA ASN A 206 14.26 0.72 11.31
C ASN A 206 14.83 0.33 12.69
N LEU A 207 14.43 -0.81 13.26
CA LEU A 207 15.04 -1.39 14.47
C LEU A 207 16.24 -2.29 14.15
N GLY A 208 16.53 -2.50 12.86
CA GLY A 208 17.69 -3.24 12.39
C GLY A 208 17.53 -4.74 12.52
N VAL A 209 16.28 -5.21 12.69
CA VAL A 209 15.95 -6.61 12.88
C VAL A 209 15.46 -7.21 11.56
N GLY A 210 16.20 -8.20 11.05
CA GLY A 210 15.71 -9.08 9.98
C GLY A 210 14.66 -10.04 10.53
N SER A 211 13.56 -10.25 9.82
CA SER A 211 12.56 -11.26 10.16
C SER A 211 12.29 -12.17 8.97
N LEU A 212 12.19 -13.48 9.24
CA LEU A 212 11.80 -14.49 8.28
C LEU A 212 10.72 -15.39 8.89
N LEU A 213 9.70 -15.70 8.12
CA LEU A 213 8.75 -16.74 8.44
C LEU A 213 9.15 -18.01 7.69
N ILE A 214 9.41 -19.09 8.39
CA ILE A 214 9.78 -20.38 7.79
C ILE A 214 8.83 -21.50 8.24
N GLU A 215 8.73 -22.54 7.43
CA GLU A 215 8.15 -23.82 7.85
C GLU A 215 9.19 -24.67 8.60
N GLN A 216 8.74 -25.75 9.25
CA GLN A 216 9.59 -26.67 10.02
C GLN A 216 10.76 -27.26 9.19
N ASP A 217 10.59 -27.37 7.88
CA ASP A 217 11.59 -27.91 6.96
C ASP A 217 12.59 -26.83 6.46
N GLY A 218 12.46 -25.59 6.95
CA GLY A 218 13.30 -24.46 6.58
C GLY A 218 12.83 -23.69 5.34
N ARG A 219 11.71 -24.07 4.71
CA ARG A 219 11.14 -23.32 3.57
C ARG A 219 10.75 -21.91 4.03
N VAL A 220 11.26 -20.90 3.32
CA VAL A 220 10.97 -19.49 3.60
C VAL A 220 9.62 -19.14 2.98
N LEU A 221 8.68 -18.70 3.82
CA LEU A 221 7.36 -18.23 3.43
C LEU A 221 7.32 -16.72 3.19
N ARG A 222 8.04 -15.97 4.04
CA ARG A 222 8.16 -14.50 4.01
C ARG A 222 9.51 -14.05 4.58
N CYS A 223 9.99 -12.90 4.12
CA CYS A 223 11.12 -12.18 4.69
C CYS A 223 10.82 -10.69 4.62
N ASN A 224 11.29 -9.91 5.61
CA ASN A 224 11.26 -8.46 5.52
C ASN A 224 12.47 -7.93 4.74
N PRO A 225 12.43 -6.68 4.23
CA PRO A 225 13.55 -6.07 3.50
C PRO A 225 14.88 -6.08 4.27
N ARG A 226 14.85 -5.99 5.61
CA ARG A 226 16.06 -6.11 6.44
C ARG A 226 16.71 -7.48 6.33
N ALA A 227 15.90 -8.54 6.43
CA ALA A 227 16.38 -9.92 6.32
C ALA A 227 16.93 -10.19 4.93
N GLU A 228 16.31 -9.67 3.88
CA GLU A 228 16.82 -9.79 2.50
C GLU A 228 18.22 -9.16 2.37
N ARG A 229 18.40 -7.94 2.88
CA ARG A 229 19.72 -7.28 2.92
C ARG A 229 20.74 -8.08 3.73
N MET A 230 20.36 -8.54 4.93
CA MET A 230 21.22 -9.38 5.77
C MET A 230 21.61 -10.69 5.07
N LEU A 231 20.68 -11.35 4.37
CA LEU A 231 20.95 -12.58 3.61
C LEU A 231 21.87 -12.34 2.41
N ALA A 232 21.77 -11.17 1.76
CA ALA A 232 22.64 -10.81 0.65
C ALA A 232 24.07 -10.49 1.09
N GLU A 233 24.24 -9.95 2.31
CA GLU A 233 25.54 -9.55 2.86
C GLU A 233 26.21 -10.66 3.70
N ALA A 234 25.43 -11.59 4.28
CA ALA A 234 25.93 -12.59 5.20
C ALA A 234 26.62 -13.77 4.49
N GLU A 235 27.76 -14.19 5.03
CA GLU A 235 28.43 -15.43 4.61
C GLU A 235 27.86 -16.68 5.30
N GLN A 236 27.17 -16.50 6.43
CA GLN A 236 26.75 -17.59 7.33
C GLN A 236 25.42 -18.23 6.91
N LEU A 237 24.58 -17.50 6.17
CA LEU A 237 23.20 -17.87 5.87
C LEU A 237 22.78 -17.41 4.48
N HIS A 238 22.07 -18.29 3.78
CA HIS A 238 21.61 -18.09 2.41
C HIS A 238 20.29 -18.82 2.15
N ILE A 239 19.59 -18.44 1.08
CA ILE A 239 18.40 -19.16 0.61
C ILE A 239 18.79 -20.00 -0.61
N THR A 240 18.56 -21.31 -0.54
CA THR A 240 18.74 -22.25 -1.68
C THR A 240 17.46 -23.05 -1.86
N ASP A 241 16.94 -23.08 -3.09
CA ASP A 241 15.67 -23.74 -3.43
C ASP A 241 14.50 -23.31 -2.52
N GLY A 242 14.48 -22.02 -2.16
CA GLY A 242 13.46 -21.44 -1.26
C GLY A 242 13.59 -21.85 0.21
N ARG A 243 14.71 -22.47 0.63
CA ARG A 243 14.96 -22.89 2.01
C ARG A 243 16.13 -22.13 2.63
N LEU A 244 15.98 -21.76 3.90
CA LEU A 244 17.05 -21.15 4.68
C LEU A 244 18.11 -22.20 5.01
N GLN A 245 19.35 -21.94 4.62
CA GLN A 245 20.50 -22.80 4.86
C GLN A 245 21.61 -22.03 5.55
N LEU A 246 22.40 -22.76 6.36
CA LEU A 246 23.57 -22.23 7.05
C LEU A 246 24.83 -22.84 6.44
N SER A 247 25.85 -22.02 6.24
CA SER A 247 27.10 -22.42 5.57
C SER A 247 27.96 -23.41 6.39
N ASP A 248 27.90 -23.30 7.72
CA ASP A 248 28.66 -24.18 8.62
C ASP A 248 27.82 -25.39 9.07
N ARG A 249 28.41 -26.59 9.00
CA ARG A 249 27.70 -27.85 9.28
C ARG A 249 27.28 -27.98 10.75
N THR A 250 28.10 -27.49 11.68
CA THR A 250 27.81 -27.56 13.12
C THR A 250 26.66 -26.61 13.47
N GLN A 251 26.75 -25.37 13.00
CA GLN A 251 25.68 -24.37 13.18
C GLN A 251 24.38 -24.80 12.47
N SER A 252 24.46 -25.44 11.30
CA SER A 252 23.31 -26.02 10.61
C SER A 252 22.64 -27.15 11.39
N ALA A 253 23.41 -28.02 12.04
CA ALA A 253 22.87 -29.07 12.91
C ALA A 253 22.22 -28.49 14.17
N GLU A 254 22.84 -27.47 14.78
CA GLU A 254 22.27 -26.75 15.91
C GLU A 254 20.95 -26.08 15.55
N PHE A 255 20.90 -25.33 14.44
CA PHE A 255 19.69 -24.66 13.97
C PHE A 255 18.52 -25.63 13.75
N ARG A 256 18.77 -26.79 13.13
CA ARG A 256 17.76 -27.84 12.96
C ARG A 256 17.26 -28.40 14.29
N ASN A 257 18.16 -28.66 15.23
CA ASN A 257 17.78 -29.11 16.59
C ASN A 257 16.89 -28.07 17.29
N LEU A 258 17.19 -26.77 17.16
CA LEU A 258 16.33 -25.71 17.71
C LEU A 258 14.92 -25.74 17.12
N ILE A 259 14.79 -25.94 15.80
CA ILE A 259 13.50 -26.09 15.12
C ILE A 259 12.73 -27.32 15.62
N GLU A 260 13.40 -28.46 15.75
CA GLU A 260 12.80 -29.70 16.28
C GLU A 260 12.28 -29.51 17.70
N GLN A 261 13.04 -28.83 18.57
CA GLN A 261 12.61 -28.51 19.93
C GLN A 261 11.37 -27.61 19.97
N LEU A 262 11.26 -26.66 19.05
CA LEU A 262 10.09 -25.79 18.93
C LEU A 262 8.85 -26.54 18.41
N SER A 263 9.07 -27.67 17.74
CA SER A 263 8.02 -28.54 17.20
C SER A 263 7.45 -29.52 18.22
N ALA A 264 8.10 -29.70 19.36
CA ALA A 264 7.63 -30.61 20.41
C ALA A 264 6.32 -30.11 21.06
N PRO A 265 5.38 -31.01 21.41
CA PRO A 265 4.15 -30.66 22.12
C PRO A 265 4.40 -29.82 23.37
N GLY A 266 3.56 -28.80 23.60
CA GLY A 266 3.71 -27.88 24.74
C GLY A 266 4.84 -26.84 24.59
N SER A 267 5.43 -26.70 23.39
CA SER A 267 6.43 -25.67 23.10
C SER A 267 5.85 -24.35 22.58
N ALA A 268 4.53 -24.19 22.65
CA ALA A 268 3.87 -22.90 22.39
C ALA A 268 4.53 -21.80 23.24
N ASN A 269 4.92 -20.69 22.60
CA ASN A 269 5.65 -19.57 23.21
C ASN A 269 7.10 -19.82 23.65
N ARG A 270 7.70 -20.99 23.38
CA ARG A 270 9.13 -21.18 23.67
C ARG A 270 9.97 -20.40 22.67
N ILE A 271 10.96 -19.67 23.18
CA ILE A 271 11.95 -18.97 22.38
C ILE A 271 13.24 -19.81 22.37
N ARG A 272 13.90 -19.84 21.22
CA ARG A 272 15.26 -20.36 21.07
C ARG A 272 16.16 -19.30 20.49
N ALA A 273 17.44 -19.35 20.80
CA ALA A 273 18.40 -18.42 20.26
C ALA A 273 19.74 -19.12 20.04
N MET A 274 20.46 -18.67 19.02
CA MET A 274 21.83 -19.09 18.74
C MET A 274 22.63 -17.90 18.20
N ARG A 275 23.95 -18.04 18.21
CA ARG A 275 24.86 -17.09 17.58
C ARG A 275 25.48 -17.72 16.36
N LEU A 276 25.27 -17.11 15.21
CA LEU A 276 25.96 -17.49 13.98
C LEU A 276 27.26 -16.72 13.86
N SER A 277 28.34 -17.45 13.60
CA SER A 277 29.69 -16.89 13.45
C SER A 277 30.18 -17.09 12.03
N SER A 278 30.72 -16.04 11.41
CA SER A 278 31.43 -16.12 10.12
C SER A 278 32.94 -16.28 10.33
N ARG A 279 33.61 -16.78 9.30
CA ARG A 279 35.06 -16.78 9.14
C ARG A 279 35.68 -15.38 9.13
N SER A 280 34.94 -14.36 8.67
CA SER A 280 35.35 -12.96 8.68
C SER A 280 35.27 -12.29 10.06
N GLY A 281 34.74 -12.99 11.08
CA GLY A 281 34.57 -12.48 12.43
C GLY A 281 33.24 -11.75 12.67
N GLN A 282 32.43 -11.54 11.63
CA GLN A 282 31.06 -11.05 11.79
C GLN A 282 30.18 -12.10 12.48
N ALA A 283 29.31 -11.66 13.38
CA ALA A 283 28.36 -12.54 14.05
C ALA A 283 26.93 -12.02 13.93
N LEU A 284 26.02 -12.95 13.67
CA LEU A 284 24.58 -12.71 13.66
C LEU A 284 23.96 -13.38 14.89
N ARG A 285 23.09 -12.67 15.58
CA ARG A 285 22.24 -13.26 16.62
C ARG A 285 20.95 -13.71 15.97
N VAL A 286 20.56 -14.96 16.23
CA VAL A 286 19.36 -15.57 15.67
C VAL A 286 18.43 -15.92 16.81
N MET A 287 17.17 -15.51 16.71
CA MET A 287 16.12 -15.88 17.65
C MET A 287 14.97 -16.55 16.90
N LEU A 288 14.53 -17.71 17.36
CA LEU A 288 13.45 -18.49 16.78
C LEU A 288 12.26 -18.50 17.74
N LYS A 289 11.06 -18.28 17.20
CA LYS A 289 9.81 -18.33 17.94
C LYS A 289 8.74 -19.03 17.10
N PRO A 290 8.06 -20.07 17.61
CA PRO A 290 6.95 -20.69 16.89
C PRO A 290 5.78 -19.71 16.84
N ILE A 291 5.16 -19.59 15.67
CA ILE A 291 3.89 -18.91 15.47
C ILE A 291 2.82 -19.97 15.31
N GLN A 292 1.82 -19.92 16.19
CA GLN A 292 0.60 -20.68 15.98
C GLN A 292 -0.29 -19.84 15.07
N PRO A 293 -0.58 -20.28 13.83
CA PRO A 293 -1.58 -19.60 13.04
C PRO A 293 -2.90 -19.60 13.80
N ALA A 294 -3.63 -18.50 13.74
CA ALA A 294 -5.00 -18.46 14.26
C ALA A 294 -5.78 -19.65 13.66
N PRO A 295 -6.69 -20.30 14.41
CA PRO A 295 -7.46 -21.41 13.87
C PRO A 295 -8.33 -20.91 12.71
N VAL A 296 -7.84 -21.10 11.49
CA VAL A 296 -8.61 -20.89 10.26
C VAL A 296 -9.37 -22.18 10.00
N TYR A 297 -10.61 -22.04 9.54
CA TYR A 297 -11.72 -22.99 9.53
C TYR A 297 -11.46 -24.48 9.23
N TYR A 298 -10.31 -24.93 8.71
CA TYR A 298 -9.97 -26.37 8.60
C TYR A 298 -8.46 -26.65 8.62
N ASN A 299 -8.10 -27.68 9.40
CA ASN A 299 -6.86 -28.49 9.43
C ASN A 299 -5.50 -27.85 9.78
N THR A 300 -4.69 -28.72 10.40
CA THR A 300 -3.31 -28.56 10.87
C THR A 300 -2.41 -27.85 9.86
N GLN A 301 -2.34 -26.52 9.94
CA GLN A 301 -1.26 -25.77 9.31
C GLN A 301 0.09 -26.32 9.85
N PRO A 302 1.09 -26.56 8.99
CA PRO A 302 2.41 -26.92 9.46
C PRO A 302 2.93 -25.85 10.42
N LEU A 303 3.76 -26.25 11.40
CA LEU A 303 4.35 -25.30 12.33
C LEU A 303 5.13 -24.24 11.55
N GLN A 304 4.77 -22.98 11.76
CA GLN A 304 5.50 -21.85 11.25
C GLN A 304 6.40 -21.29 12.35
N ILE A 305 7.62 -20.91 11.99
CA ILE A 305 8.63 -20.39 12.92
C ILE A 305 9.06 -19.03 12.41
N MET A 306 8.95 -18.03 13.28
CA MET A 306 9.53 -16.73 13.06
C MET A 306 11.01 -16.77 13.46
N VAL A 307 11.88 -16.37 12.55
CA VAL A 307 13.32 -16.25 12.73
C VAL A 307 13.67 -14.77 12.69
N TYR A 308 14.22 -14.26 13.78
CA TYR A 308 14.74 -12.90 13.88
C TYR A 308 16.27 -12.93 13.75
N LEU A 309 16.81 -12.04 12.93
CA LEU A 309 18.22 -11.84 12.69
C LEU A 309 18.62 -10.45 13.19
N GLN A 310 19.72 -10.39 13.93
CA GLN A 310 20.32 -9.12 14.34
C GLN A 310 21.83 -9.17 14.09
N ASP A 311 22.32 -8.20 13.32
CA ASP A 311 23.76 -8.00 13.15
C ASP A 311 24.37 -7.35 14.39
N THR A 312 25.49 -7.91 14.84
CA THR A 312 26.20 -7.41 16.02
C THR A 312 27.09 -6.20 15.73
N THR A 313 27.39 -5.94 14.45
CA THR A 313 28.24 -4.83 14.01
C THR A 313 27.47 -3.59 13.57
N SER A 314 26.22 -3.74 13.12
CA SER A 314 25.38 -2.64 12.66
C SER A 314 24.65 -1.96 13.83
N ALA A 315 25.28 -0.96 14.46
CA ALA A 315 24.59 -0.06 15.39
C ALA A 315 23.85 1.02 14.60
N GLN A 316 22.60 0.72 14.22
CA GLN A 316 21.68 1.73 13.67
C GLN A 316 21.53 2.87 14.68
N ALA A 317 21.60 4.11 14.21
CA ALA A 317 21.42 5.29 15.05
C ALA A 317 20.42 6.22 14.40
N ALA A 318 19.54 6.76 15.25
CA ALA A 318 18.61 7.80 14.84
C ALA A 318 19.35 9.00 14.23
N PRO A 319 18.76 9.69 13.24
CA PRO A 319 19.32 10.93 12.70
C PRO A 319 19.57 11.97 13.81
N ALA A 320 20.73 12.63 13.78
CA ALA A 320 21.11 13.61 14.81
C ALA A 320 20.09 14.73 15.01
N GLN A 321 19.37 15.12 13.95
CA GLN A 321 18.32 16.13 14.03
C GLN A 321 17.10 15.66 14.85
N LEU A 322 16.71 14.39 14.72
CA LEU A 322 15.60 13.84 15.51
C LEU A 322 15.99 13.72 16.98
N VAL A 323 17.22 13.23 17.25
CA VAL A 323 17.78 13.19 18.61
C VAL A 323 17.84 14.59 19.21
N ALA A 324 18.23 15.60 18.43
CA ALA A 324 18.25 16.98 18.87
C ALA A 324 16.86 17.48 19.31
N GLN A 325 15.82 17.21 18.51
CA GLN A 325 14.45 17.62 18.81
C GLN A 325 13.90 16.90 20.05
N LEU A 326 14.06 15.57 20.13
CA LEU A 326 13.51 14.77 21.24
C LEU A 326 14.14 15.07 22.59
N PHE A 327 15.41 15.50 22.61
CA PHE A 327 16.18 15.73 23.84
C PHE A 327 16.53 17.21 24.07
N GLY A 328 16.02 18.14 23.26
CA GLY A 328 16.33 19.58 23.36
C GLY A 328 17.83 19.90 23.17
N LEU A 329 18.55 19.08 22.41
CA LEU A 329 19.98 19.24 22.15
C LEU A 329 20.21 20.11 20.92
N THR A 330 21.39 20.71 20.83
CA THR A 330 21.88 21.25 19.54
C THR A 330 22.29 20.11 18.62
N ARG A 331 22.42 20.37 17.31
CA ARG A 331 22.88 19.36 16.34
C ARG A 331 24.22 18.75 16.73
N THR A 332 25.18 19.56 17.19
CA THR A 332 26.51 19.10 17.61
C THR A 332 26.44 18.26 18.90
N GLU A 333 25.61 18.67 19.87
CA GLU A 333 25.37 17.90 21.09
C GLU A 333 24.71 16.54 20.77
N ALA A 334 23.74 16.51 19.87
CA ALA A 334 23.09 15.27 19.43
C ALA A 334 24.06 14.33 18.72
N THR A 335 24.93 14.84 17.85
CA THR A 335 25.99 14.05 17.21
C THR A 335 26.93 13.43 18.24
N LEU A 336 27.35 14.20 19.27
CA LEU A 336 28.16 13.65 20.35
C LEU A 336 27.40 12.58 21.14
N ALA A 337 26.14 12.81 21.47
CA ALA A 337 25.29 11.85 22.18
C ALA A 337 25.16 10.52 21.42
N ILE A 338 25.00 10.57 20.09
CA ILE A 338 24.95 9.37 19.23
C ILE A 338 26.26 8.57 19.30
N TRP A 339 27.42 9.23 19.22
CA TRP A 339 28.70 8.53 19.35
C TRP A 339 28.88 7.88 20.73
N LEU A 340 28.49 8.57 21.79
CA LEU A 340 28.53 8.03 23.15
C LEU A 340 27.56 6.85 23.33
N ALA A 341 26.37 6.92 22.71
CA ALA A 341 25.37 5.84 22.73
C ALA A 341 25.85 4.58 21.99
N ARG A 342 26.69 4.75 20.96
CA ARG A 342 27.39 3.67 20.24
C ARG A 342 28.54 3.05 21.04
N GLY A 343 28.77 3.50 22.27
CA GLY A 343 29.81 2.96 23.15
C GLY A 343 31.19 3.58 22.96
N HIS A 344 31.33 4.65 22.16
CA HIS A 344 32.60 5.37 22.06
C HIS A 344 32.91 6.10 23.37
N THR A 345 34.21 6.20 23.67
CA THR A 345 34.68 7.09 24.73
C THR A 345 34.58 8.55 24.28
N LEU A 346 34.60 9.50 25.24
CA LEU A 346 34.63 10.92 24.91
C LEU A 346 35.82 11.31 24.01
N GLN A 347 36.98 10.68 24.23
CA GLN A 347 38.17 10.90 23.42
C GLN A 347 37.95 10.44 21.97
N GLN A 348 37.43 9.24 21.78
CA GLN A 348 37.14 8.70 20.45
C GLN A 348 36.09 9.56 19.73
N ALA A 349 35.00 9.91 20.40
CA ALA A 349 33.96 10.75 19.84
C ALA A 349 34.48 12.16 19.46
N ALA A 350 35.33 12.75 20.31
CA ALA A 350 35.98 14.04 20.02
C ALA A 350 36.83 13.98 18.76
N GLN A 351 37.64 12.91 18.62
CA GLN A 351 38.47 12.68 17.44
C GLN A 351 37.61 12.51 16.18
N THR A 352 36.56 11.70 16.24
CA THR A 352 35.64 11.49 15.10
C THR A 352 34.91 12.77 14.70
N MET A 353 34.60 13.64 15.66
CA MET A 353 33.92 14.93 15.40
C MET A 353 34.89 16.07 15.04
N GLY A 354 36.21 15.86 15.10
CA GLY A 354 37.21 16.91 14.85
C GLY A 354 37.23 18.03 15.92
N ILE A 355 36.87 17.72 17.17
CA ILE A 355 36.86 18.67 18.28
C ILE A 355 37.87 18.28 19.37
N SER A 356 38.25 19.24 20.23
CA SER A 356 39.11 18.93 21.38
C SER A 356 38.37 18.07 22.41
N GLU A 357 39.10 17.22 23.14
CA GLU A 357 38.52 16.42 24.23
C GLU A 357 37.92 17.32 25.33
N HIS A 358 38.52 18.49 25.58
CA HIS A 358 37.97 19.49 26.50
C HIS A 358 36.58 19.98 26.03
N THR A 359 36.43 20.27 24.74
CA THR A 359 35.16 20.66 24.13
C THR A 359 34.12 19.54 24.26
N ALA A 360 34.50 18.29 23.97
CA ALA A 360 33.62 17.13 24.12
C ALA A 360 33.14 16.95 25.57
N ARG A 361 34.02 17.11 26.57
CA ARG A 361 33.64 17.08 28.00
C ARG A 361 32.68 18.21 28.38
N ASN A 362 32.83 19.40 27.80
CA ASN A 362 31.89 20.50 28.05
C ASN A 362 30.52 20.23 27.42
N TYR A 363 30.48 19.72 26.19
CA TYR A 363 29.23 19.30 25.55
C TYR A 363 28.56 18.14 26.30
N SER A 364 29.31 17.15 26.78
CA SER A 364 28.72 16.03 27.53
C SER A 364 28.05 16.47 28.83
N LYS A 365 28.61 17.46 29.54
CA LYS A 365 27.95 18.06 30.72
C LYS A 365 26.60 18.70 30.37
N ARG A 366 26.54 19.43 29.25
CA ARG A 366 25.28 20.04 28.78
C ARG A 366 24.27 19.00 28.33
N ILE A 367 24.72 17.96 27.63
CA ILE A 367 23.88 16.82 27.23
C ILE A 367 23.27 16.17 28.46
N PHE A 368 24.09 15.82 29.47
CA PHE A 368 23.63 15.19 30.71
C PHE A 368 22.60 16.06 31.44
N ALA A 369 22.85 17.37 31.56
CA ALA A 369 21.90 18.30 32.16
C ALA A 369 20.57 18.34 31.39
N LYS A 370 20.60 18.41 30.05
CA LYS A 370 19.41 18.49 29.20
C LYS A 370 18.61 17.19 29.14
N THR A 371 19.27 16.04 29.25
CA THR A 371 18.62 14.72 29.23
C THR A 371 18.26 14.20 30.62
N GLY A 372 18.55 14.96 31.69
CA GLY A 372 18.30 14.52 33.06
C GLY A 372 19.15 13.32 33.48
N THR A 373 20.32 13.14 32.87
CA THR A 373 21.23 12.02 33.14
C THR A 373 22.48 12.49 33.89
N SER A 374 23.19 11.57 34.53
CA SER A 374 24.38 11.90 35.33
C SER A 374 25.66 11.22 34.84
N ARG A 375 25.50 10.13 34.07
CA ARG A 375 26.60 9.29 33.56
C ARG A 375 26.31 8.88 32.13
N GLN A 376 27.37 8.57 31.37
CA GLN A 376 27.24 8.08 30.00
C GLN A 376 26.33 6.85 29.89
N ALA A 377 26.39 5.92 30.84
CA ALA A 377 25.50 4.75 30.86
C ALA A 377 24.02 5.12 31.00
N ASP A 378 23.70 6.18 31.76
CA ASP A 378 22.33 6.68 31.88
C ASP A 378 21.84 7.33 30.57
N LEU A 379 22.71 8.09 29.89
CA LEU A 379 22.43 8.65 28.57
C LEU A 379 22.17 7.53 27.55
N VAL A 380 23.03 6.50 27.52
CA VAL A 380 22.88 5.34 26.64
C VAL A 380 21.52 4.67 26.90
N ARG A 381 21.16 4.44 28.16
CA ARG A 381 19.86 3.84 28.53
C ARG A 381 18.69 4.67 28.03
N VAL A 382 18.69 5.98 28.27
CA VAL A 382 17.61 6.88 27.85
C VAL A 382 17.49 6.94 26.32
N MET A 383 18.62 6.94 25.60
CA MET A 383 18.61 6.91 24.14
C MET A 383 18.09 5.57 23.59
N LEU A 384 18.46 4.43 24.19
CA LEU A 384 17.98 3.12 23.78
C LEU A 384 16.49 2.88 24.08
N GLN A 385 15.93 3.59 25.05
CA GLN A 385 14.50 3.55 25.39
C GLN A 385 13.66 4.57 24.61
N SER A 386 14.31 5.40 23.78
CA SER A 386 13.65 6.47 23.04
C SER A 386 13.06 5.96 21.72
N VAL A 387 11.91 6.53 21.34
CA VAL A 387 11.29 6.34 20.02
C VAL A 387 12.18 6.79 18.86
N SER A 388 13.27 7.51 19.12
CA SER A 388 14.26 7.89 18.11
C SER A 388 14.78 6.69 17.31
N LEU A 389 14.86 5.50 17.93
CA LEU A 389 15.31 4.28 17.27
C LEU A 389 14.35 3.78 16.18
N LEU A 390 13.07 4.14 16.22
CA LEU A 390 12.08 3.71 15.21
C LEU A 390 12.26 4.39 13.85
N THR A 391 13.23 5.30 13.73
CA THR A 391 13.56 6.03 12.50
C THR A 391 14.95 5.70 11.98
N ALA A 392 15.65 4.75 12.60
CA ALA A 392 17.02 4.42 12.27
C ALA A 392 17.09 3.45 11.07
N GLY A 393 16.43 3.79 9.97
CA GLY A 393 16.43 3.04 8.70
C GLY A 393 17.66 3.29 7.84
#